data_AF-A0A7S4P536-F1
#
_entry.id   AF-A0A7S4P536-F1
#
_cell.length_a   1.000
_cell.length_b   1.000
_cell.length_c   1.000
_cell.angle_alpha   90.00
_cell.angle_beta   90.00
_cell.angle_gamma   90.00
#
_symmetry.space_group_name_H-M   'P 1'
#
loop_
_entity.id
_entity.type
_entity.pdbx_description
1 polymer ?
#
loop_
_entity_poly.entity_id
_entity_poly.type
_entity_poly.pdbx_seq_one_letter_code
_entity_poly.pdbx_strand_id
1 'polypeptide(L)'
;MSQAAKAALESISFMEKSLAHRVKAFGLDHDESVRQWKRLVTEYNVAAMKMLQTDDYELAMDLLNRAKELTKGDVKFGEADDRRKLLAITFNNMSCIHKKRGFLKTALGFAEKALKLEIASSKADNPACTHLNLCAILSRLGRHQHALQHCQVSKP
;
A
#
# COMPACT_ATOMS: atom_id res chain seq x y z
N MET A 1 2.07 14.16 17.92
CA MET A 1 1.54 14.17 16.54
C MET A 1 1.80 15.54 15.89
N SER A 2 2.49 15.58 14.74
CA SER A 2 2.87 16.83 14.05
C SER A 2 1.66 17.54 13.42
N GLN A 3 1.78 18.85 13.14
CA GLN A 3 0.73 19.61 12.44
C GLN A 3 0.44 19.03 11.04
N ALA A 4 1.50 18.56 10.37
CA ALA A 4 1.42 17.86 9.10
C ALA A 4 0.67 16.52 9.17
N ALA A 5 0.74 15.81 10.30
CA ALA A 5 -0.02 14.58 10.53
C ALA A 5 -1.51 14.88 10.77
N LYS A 6 -1.82 15.90 11.58
CA LYS A 6 -3.20 16.35 11.82
C LYS A 6 -3.92 16.73 10.53
N ALA A 7 -3.27 17.57 9.70
CA ALA A 7 -3.84 17.99 8.42
C ALA A 7 -4.10 16.82 7.46
N ALA A 8 -3.21 15.81 7.44
CA ALA A 8 -3.42 14.61 6.63
C ALA A 8 -4.62 13.79 7.11
N LEU A 9 -4.78 13.62 8.43
CA LEU A 9 -5.92 12.89 8.99
C LEU A 9 -7.25 13.60 8.77
N GLU A 10 -7.28 14.93 8.88
CA GLU A 10 -8.46 15.73 8.55
C GLU A 10 -8.83 15.58 7.07
N SER A 11 -7.86 15.69 6.16
CA SER A 11 -8.05 15.49 4.73
C SER A 11 -8.64 14.10 4.42
N ILE A 12 -8.08 13.05 5.04
CA ILE A 12 -8.59 11.68 4.91
C ILE A 12 -10.03 11.58 5.42
N SER A 13 -10.34 12.17 6.59
CA SER A 13 -11.71 12.18 7.14
C SER A 13 -12.72 12.83 6.19
N PHE A 14 -12.35 13.93 5.52
CA PHE A 14 -13.19 14.53 4.49
C PHE A 14 -13.37 13.63 3.27
N MET A 15 -12.31 12.95 2.84
CA MET A 15 -12.37 12.02 1.71
C MET A 15 -13.24 10.79 2.00
N GLU A 16 -13.23 10.27 3.22
CA GLU A 16 -14.12 9.18 3.65
C GLU A 16 -15.59 9.59 3.57
N LYS A 17 -15.92 10.76 4.12
CA LYS A 17 -17.29 11.32 4.03
C LYS A 17 -17.69 11.53 2.57
N SER A 18 -16.79 12.09 1.76
CA SER A 18 -17.03 12.30 0.33
C SER A 18 -17.30 10.97 -0.40
N LEU A 19 -16.54 9.92 -0.11
CA LEU A 19 -16.77 8.59 -0.68
C LEU A 19 -18.14 8.06 -0.26
N ALA A 20 -18.49 8.12 1.03
CA ALA A 20 -19.78 7.66 1.53
C ALA A 20 -20.97 8.37 0.84
N HIS A 21 -20.87 9.69 0.64
CA HIS A 21 -21.89 10.46 -0.09
C HIS A 21 -22.01 10.02 -1.55
N ARG A 22 -20.90 9.80 -2.26
CA ARG A 22 -20.91 9.34 -3.66
C ARG A 22 -21.48 7.93 -3.79
N VAL A 23 -21.10 7.02 -2.89
CA VAL A 23 -21.65 5.67 -2.84
C VAL A 23 -23.16 5.69 -2.60
N LYS A 24 -23.64 6.56 -1.70
CA LYS A 24 -25.08 6.72 -1.46
C LYS A 24 -25.82 7.30 -2.66
N ALA A 25 -25.21 8.22 -3.39
CA ALA A 25 -25.84 8.90 -4.53
C ALA A 25 -25.82 8.06 -5.82
N PHE A 26 -24.73 7.35 -6.08
CA PHE A 26 -24.46 6.73 -7.38
C PHE A 26 -24.23 5.21 -7.32
N GLY A 27 -24.02 4.64 -6.14
CA GLY A 27 -23.62 3.24 -5.97
C GLY A 27 -22.11 3.03 -5.90
N LEU A 28 -21.69 1.81 -5.51
CA LEU A 28 -20.29 1.43 -5.29
C LEU A 28 -19.45 1.41 -6.58
N ASP A 29 -20.02 0.88 -7.67
CA ASP A 29 -19.31 0.67 -8.94
C ASP A 29 -19.38 1.85 -9.90
N HIS A 30 -20.05 2.94 -9.52
CA HIS A 30 -20.09 4.14 -10.33
C HIS A 30 -18.70 4.80 -10.42
N ASP A 31 -18.35 5.32 -11.60
CA ASP A 31 -17.03 5.89 -11.91
C ASP A 31 -16.57 6.94 -10.89
N GLU A 32 -17.48 7.78 -10.39
CA GLU A 32 -17.15 8.78 -9.36
C GLU A 32 -16.80 8.15 -8.00
N SER A 33 -17.54 7.12 -7.59
CA SER A 33 -17.29 6.37 -6.36
C SER A 33 -15.97 5.64 -6.46
N VAL A 34 -15.73 4.96 -7.58
CA VAL A 34 -14.46 4.24 -7.84
C VAL A 34 -13.29 5.22 -7.90
N ARG A 35 -13.42 6.37 -8.55
CA ARG A 35 -12.38 7.41 -8.61
C ARG A 35 -12.05 7.95 -7.22
N GLN A 36 -13.06 8.23 -6.40
CA GLN A 36 -12.86 8.73 -5.04
C GLN A 36 -12.25 7.67 -4.13
N TRP A 37 -12.66 6.41 -4.27
CA TRP A 37 -12.07 5.28 -3.56
C TRP A 37 -10.59 5.11 -3.88
N LYS A 38 -10.21 5.12 -5.17
CA LYS A 38 -8.79 5.06 -5.60
C LYS A 38 -7.97 6.17 -4.96
N ARG A 39 -8.51 7.40 -4.91
CA ARG A 39 -7.86 8.55 -4.26
C ARG A 39 -7.68 8.36 -2.76
N LEU A 40 -8.73 7.94 -2.06
CA LEU A 40 -8.69 7.69 -0.62
C LEU A 40 -7.65 6.61 -0.25
N VAL A 41 -7.65 5.48 -0.96
CA VAL A 41 -6.66 4.41 -0.75
C VAL A 41 -5.24 4.90 -1.01
N THR A 42 -5.04 5.71 -2.06
CA THR A 42 -3.74 6.32 -2.35
C THR A 42 -3.31 7.26 -1.24
N GLU A 43 -4.21 8.10 -0.71
CA GLU A 43 -3.88 9.01 0.38
C GLU A 43 -3.47 8.26 1.64
N TYR A 44 -4.17 7.18 2.01
CA TYR A 44 -3.76 6.35 3.13
C TYR A 44 -2.30 5.87 3.00
N ASN A 45 -1.92 5.42 1.81
CA ASN A 45 -0.55 4.97 1.53
C ASN A 45 0.47 6.11 1.61
N VAL A 46 0.16 7.28 1.05
CA VAL A 46 1.04 8.47 1.09
C VAL A 46 1.20 8.98 2.52
N ALA A 47 0.11 9.14 3.25
CA ALA A 47 0.11 9.59 4.64
C ALA A 47 0.88 8.61 5.53
N ALA A 48 0.71 7.30 5.35
CA ALA A 48 1.46 6.29 6.08
C ALA A 48 2.98 6.42 5.85
N MET A 49 3.42 6.63 4.61
CA MET A 49 4.85 6.81 4.31
C MET A 49 5.40 8.12 4.89
N LYS A 50 4.58 9.17 5.00
CA LYS A 50 4.94 10.41 5.71
C LYS A 50 5.09 10.16 7.22
N MET A 51 4.18 9.39 7.83
CA MET A 51 4.27 9.04 9.25
C MET A 51 5.49 8.16 9.54
N LEU A 52 5.86 7.29 8.59
CA LEU A 52 7.09 6.50 8.66
C LEU A 52 8.35 7.38 8.67
N GLN A 53 8.35 8.53 8.00
CA GLN A 53 9.48 9.47 8.03
C GLN A 53 9.67 10.12 9.40
N THR A 54 8.59 10.26 10.17
CA THR A 54 8.60 10.80 11.54
C THR A 54 8.61 9.71 12.62
N ASP A 55 8.91 8.46 12.25
CA ASP A 55 8.93 7.28 13.13
C ASP A 55 7.61 7.00 13.88
N ASP A 56 6.49 7.52 13.38
CA ASP A 56 5.15 7.25 13.92
C ASP A 56 4.60 5.96 13.30
N TYR A 57 5.16 4.83 13.76
CA TYR A 57 4.90 3.50 13.19
C TYR A 57 3.46 3.03 13.43
N GLU A 58 2.91 3.38 14.57
CA GLU A 58 1.55 3.01 15.00
C GLU A 58 0.53 3.65 14.05
N LEU A 59 0.61 4.97 13.84
CA LEU A 59 -0.30 5.67 12.93
C LEU A 59 -0.07 5.24 11.47
N ALA A 60 1.18 5.04 11.06
CA ALA A 60 1.48 4.54 9.72
C ALA A 60 0.82 3.18 9.44
N MET A 61 0.88 2.25 10.41
CA MET A 61 0.24 0.94 10.28
C MET A 61 -1.29 1.01 10.33
N ASP A 62 -1.87 1.89 11.14
CA ASP A 62 -3.32 2.11 11.17
C ASP A 62 -3.85 2.55 9.79
N LEU A 63 -3.20 3.56 9.19
CA LEU A 63 -3.54 4.07 7.86
C LEU A 63 -3.45 2.96 6.79
N LEU A 64 -2.38 2.15 6.81
CA LEU A 64 -2.25 1.03 5.86
C LEU A 64 -3.26 -0.09 6.11
N ASN A 65 -3.67 -0.34 7.35
CA ASN A 65 -4.73 -1.32 7.63
C ASN A 65 -6.07 -0.86 7.08
N ARG A 66 -6.38 0.43 7.14
CA ARG A 66 -7.60 1.02 6.53
C ARG A 66 -7.57 0.93 5.01
N ALA A 67 -6.42 1.21 4.37
CA ALA A 67 -6.24 0.98 2.94
C ALA A 67 -6.43 -0.48 2.53
N LYS A 68 -5.87 -1.42 3.32
CA LYS A 68 -6.01 -2.86 3.11
C LYS A 68 -7.47 -3.30 3.23
N GLU A 69 -8.21 -2.79 4.21
CA GLU A 69 -9.61 -3.14 4.40
C GLU A 69 -10.47 -2.69 3.21
N LEU A 70 -10.25 -1.46 2.73
CA LEU A 70 -10.95 -0.93 1.54
C LEU A 70 -10.61 -1.64 0.22
N THR A 71 -9.57 -2.48 0.19
CA THR A 71 -9.13 -3.19 -1.02
C THR A 71 -9.34 -4.71 -0.94
N LYS A 72 -9.45 -5.29 0.25
CA LYS A 72 -9.72 -6.72 0.49
C LYS A 72 -11.11 -7.06 1.03
N GLY A 73 -11.81 -6.11 1.65
CA GLY A 73 -13.06 -6.36 2.37
C GLY A 73 -14.23 -6.77 1.47
N ASP A 74 -15.38 -6.99 2.10
CA ASP A 74 -16.62 -7.38 1.42
C ASP A 74 -17.13 -6.30 0.46
N VAL A 75 -16.73 -5.04 0.69
CA VAL A 75 -17.03 -3.90 -0.17
C VAL A 75 -16.07 -3.89 -1.35
N LYS A 76 -16.58 -4.19 -2.54
CA LYS A 76 -15.81 -4.22 -3.79
C LYS A 76 -16.06 -2.94 -4.58
N PHE A 77 -15.02 -2.13 -4.73
CA PHE A 77 -15.00 -1.00 -5.66
C PHE A 77 -14.25 -1.38 -6.93
N GLY A 78 -14.78 -0.95 -8.07
CA GLY A 78 -14.09 -1.00 -9.36
C GLY A 78 -13.72 -2.41 -9.80
N GLU A 79 -12.74 -2.52 -10.69
CA GLU A 79 -12.31 -3.81 -11.20
C GLU A 79 -11.37 -4.55 -10.23
N ALA A 80 -11.28 -5.87 -10.40
CA ALA A 80 -10.39 -6.70 -9.60
C ALA A 80 -8.92 -6.26 -9.69
N ASP A 81 -8.48 -5.83 -10.86
CA ASP A 81 -7.09 -5.40 -11.08
C ASP A 81 -6.76 -4.08 -10.38
N ASP A 82 -7.70 -3.14 -10.34
CA ASP A 82 -7.52 -1.90 -9.59
C ASP A 82 -7.33 -2.18 -8.10
N ARG A 83 -8.15 -3.10 -7.54
CA ARG A 83 -8.01 -3.55 -6.15
C ARG A 83 -6.69 -4.24 -5.90
N ARG A 84 -6.26 -5.15 -6.79
CA ARG A 84 -4.97 -5.84 -6.68
C ARG A 84 -3.80 -4.86 -6.69
N LYS A 85 -3.79 -3.90 -7.62
CA LYS A 85 -2.75 -2.88 -7.74
C LYS A 85 -2.64 -2.03 -6.47
N LEU A 86 -3.77 -1.54 -5.95
CA LEU A 86 -3.78 -0.74 -4.72
C LEU A 86 -3.36 -1.55 -3.50
N LEU A 87 -3.84 -2.79 -3.38
CA LEU A 87 -3.48 -3.69 -2.29
C LEU A 87 -1.98 -4.07 -2.32
N ALA A 88 -1.40 -4.25 -3.51
CA ALA A 88 0.02 -4.50 -3.65
C ALA A 88 0.86 -3.34 -3.12
N ILE A 89 0.50 -2.10 -3.49
CA ILE A 89 1.14 -0.87 -2.97
C ILE A 89 1.05 -0.85 -1.43
N THR A 90 -0.11 -1.15 -0.87
CA THR A 90 -0.30 -1.21 0.59
C THR A 90 0.56 -2.27 1.25
N PHE A 91 0.64 -3.48 0.71
CA PHE A 91 1.54 -4.50 1.27
C PHE A 91 3.02 -4.13 1.13
N ASN A 92 3.42 -3.50 0.03
CA ASN A 92 4.79 -3.04 -0.13
C ASN A 92 5.15 -1.95 0.90
N ASN A 93 4.21 -1.04 1.20
CA ASN A 93 4.40 -0.04 2.26
C ASN A 93 4.43 -0.66 3.66
N MET A 94 3.59 -1.66 3.96
CA MET A 94 3.64 -2.40 5.23
C MET A 94 5.00 -3.09 5.38
N SER A 95 5.55 -3.63 4.30
CA SER A 95 6.90 -4.18 4.27
C SER A 95 7.96 -3.13 4.61
N CYS A 96 7.87 -1.94 4.03
CA CYS A 96 8.78 -0.83 4.38
C CYS A 96 8.77 -0.49 5.87
N ILE A 97 7.58 -0.42 6.49
CA ILE A 97 7.44 -0.15 7.93
C ILE A 97 8.12 -1.25 8.76
N HIS A 98 7.78 -2.51 8.51
CA HIS A 98 8.39 -3.63 9.25
C HIS A 98 9.90 -3.74 9.02
N LYS A 99 10.37 -3.45 7.80
CA LYS A 99 11.80 -3.37 7.47
C LYS A 99 12.49 -2.30 8.31
N LYS A 100 11.92 -1.10 8.41
CA LYS A 100 12.51 0.00 9.19
C LYS A 100 12.58 -0.33 10.69
N ARG A 101 11.56 -1.03 11.21
CA ARG A 101 11.52 -1.53 12.60
C ARG A 101 12.39 -2.76 12.89
N GLY A 102 13.06 -3.33 11.88
CA GLY A 102 13.91 -4.52 12.04
C GLY A 102 13.17 -5.86 12.02
N PHE A 103 11.85 -5.88 11.82
CA PHE A 103 11.05 -7.09 11.70
C PHE A 103 11.15 -7.70 10.30
N LEU A 104 12.36 -8.13 9.92
CA LEU A 104 12.71 -8.52 8.55
C LEU A 104 11.90 -9.70 8.00
N LYS A 105 11.58 -10.71 8.81
CA LYS A 105 10.75 -11.85 8.38
C LYS A 105 9.32 -11.41 8.04
N THR A 106 8.75 -10.53 8.87
CA THR A 106 7.42 -9.94 8.63
C THR A 106 7.42 -9.05 7.39
N ALA A 107 8.46 -8.23 7.23
CA ALA A 107 8.65 -7.39 6.04
C ALA A 107 8.71 -8.23 4.77
N LEU A 108 9.50 -9.33 4.78
CA LEU A 108 9.61 -10.26 3.67
C LEU A 108 8.22 -10.82 3.27
N GLY A 109 7.46 -11.32 4.24
CA GLY A 109 6.12 -11.86 3.98
C GLY A 109 5.13 -10.83 3.41
N PHE A 110 5.27 -9.55 3.74
CA PHE A 110 4.47 -8.49 3.10
C PHE A 110 4.95 -8.17 1.68
N ALA A 111 6.26 -8.10 1.45
CA ALA A 111 6.81 -7.85 0.12
C ALA A 111 6.48 -8.98 -0.87
N GLU A 112 6.52 -10.24 -0.43
CA GLU A 112 6.11 -11.39 -1.25
C GLU A 112 4.62 -11.35 -1.60
N LYS A 113 3.76 -10.92 -0.66
CA LYS A 113 2.33 -10.71 -0.93
C LYS A 113 2.09 -9.60 -1.95
N ALA A 114 2.85 -8.51 -1.87
CA ALA A 114 2.79 -7.43 -2.86
C ALA A 114 3.18 -7.94 -4.26
N LEU A 115 4.33 -8.61 -4.36
CA LEU A 115 4.83 -9.15 -5.62
C LEU A 115 3.85 -10.15 -6.25
N LYS A 116 3.24 -11.03 -5.45
CA LYS A 116 2.24 -11.98 -5.94
C LYS A 116 1.02 -11.29 -6.56
N LEU A 117 0.60 -10.15 -6.00
CA LEU A 117 -0.52 -9.37 -6.54
C LEU A 117 -0.13 -8.61 -7.81
N GLU A 118 1.10 -8.08 -7.87
CA GLU A 118 1.61 -7.39 -9.06
C GLU A 118 1.74 -8.35 -10.23
N ILE A 119 2.31 -9.54 -10.03
CA ILE A 119 2.43 -10.56 -11.08
C ILE A 119 1.05 -11.03 -11.58
N ALA A 120 0.05 -11.07 -10.69
CA ALA A 120 -1.30 -11.50 -11.04
C ALA A 120 -2.18 -10.41 -11.68
N SER A 121 -1.68 -9.18 -11.80
CA SER A 121 -2.41 -8.02 -12.33
C SER A 121 -1.95 -7.74 -13.75
N SER A 122 -2.88 -7.67 -14.71
CA SER A 122 -2.55 -7.29 -16.09
C SER A 122 -2.22 -5.80 -16.22
N LYS A 123 -2.57 -5.01 -15.20
CA LYS A 123 -2.27 -3.56 -15.07
C LYS A 123 -1.03 -3.23 -14.23
N ALA A 124 -0.26 -4.23 -13.80
CA ALA A 124 0.98 -3.98 -13.07
C ALA A 124 2.08 -3.53 -14.03
N ASP A 125 2.55 -2.30 -13.83
CA ASP A 125 3.82 -1.86 -14.38
C ASP A 125 4.92 -2.66 -13.66
N ASN A 126 5.94 -3.14 -14.40
CA ASN A 126 7.05 -3.96 -13.90
C ASN A 126 7.38 -3.69 -12.41
N PRO A 127 7.30 -4.68 -11.50
CA PRO A 127 7.36 -4.48 -10.04
C PRO A 127 8.79 -4.18 -9.51
N ALA A 128 9.52 -3.28 -10.17
CA ALA A 128 10.89 -2.90 -9.84
C ALA A 128 11.03 -2.42 -8.39
N CYS A 129 10.10 -1.58 -7.92
CA CYS A 129 10.10 -1.09 -6.54
C CYS A 129 9.96 -2.23 -5.50
N THR A 130 9.07 -3.19 -5.75
CA THR A 130 8.86 -4.34 -4.86
C THR A 130 10.08 -5.25 -4.87
N HIS A 131 10.68 -5.49 -6.03
CA HIS A 131 11.92 -6.24 -6.15
C HIS A 131 13.11 -5.58 -5.43
N LEU A 132 13.26 -4.25 -5.50
CA LEU A 132 14.27 -3.52 -4.73
C LEU A 132 14.07 -3.69 -3.22
N ASN A 133 12.81 -3.65 -2.76
CA ASN A 133 12.49 -3.89 -1.35
C ASN A 133 12.81 -5.32 -0.92
N LEU A 134 12.46 -6.32 -1.73
CA LEU A 134 12.81 -7.73 -1.49
C LEU A 134 14.32 -7.92 -1.42
N CYS A 135 15.08 -7.36 -2.37
CA CYS A 135 16.54 -7.39 -2.37
C CYS A 135 17.11 -6.81 -1.06
N ALA A 136 16.65 -5.63 -0.65
CA ALA A 136 17.11 -4.99 0.58
C ALA A 136 16.80 -5.83 1.84
N ILE A 137 15.61 -6.44 1.91
CA ILE A 137 15.21 -7.28 3.04
C ILE A 137 16.01 -8.57 3.08
N LEU A 138 16.16 -9.26 1.95
CA LEU A 138 16.90 -10.52 1.84
C LEU A 138 18.39 -10.31 2.13
N SER A 139 18.96 -9.20 1.67
CA SER A 139 20.34 -8.83 2.00
C SER A 139 20.54 -8.67 3.50
N ARG A 140 19.64 -7.96 4.20
CA ARG A 140 19.68 -7.81 5.67
C ARG A 140 19.43 -9.13 6.42
N LEU A 141 18.82 -10.13 5.78
CA LEU A 141 18.63 -11.48 6.31
C LEU A 141 19.82 -12.42 6.01
N GLY A 142 20.87 -11.95 5.32
CA GLY A 142 22.00 -12.79 4.89
C GLY A 142 21.70 -13.72 3.70
N ARG A 143 20.54 -13.54 3.03
CA ARG A 143 20.10 -14.35 1.90
C ARG A 143 20.56 -13.74 0.57
N HIS A 144 21.87 -13.63 0.40
CA HIS A 144 22.47 -12.85 -0.69
C HIS A 144 22.15 -13.37 -2.10
N GLN A 145 22.06 -14.69 -2.28
CA GLN A 145 21.70 -15.28 -3.59
C GLN A 145 20.30 -14.85 -4.05
N HIS A 146 19.29 -14.94 -3.18
CA HIS A 146 17.93 -14.49 -3.50
C HIS A 146 17.86 -12.96 -3.65
N ALA A 147 18.64 -12.20 -2.86
CA ALA A 147 18.72 -10.76 -3.02
C ALA A 147 19.23 -10.36 -4.41
N LEU A 148 20.27 -11.04 -4.91
CA LEU A 148 20.84 -10.79 -6.23
C LEU A 148 19.82 -11.02 -7.34
N GLN A 149 19.03 -12.11 -7.27
CA GLN A 149 17.98 -12.41 -8.24
C GLN A 149 16.98 -11.25 -8.34
N HIS A 150 16.49 -10.75 -7.21
CA HIS A 150 15.55 -9.63 -7.22
C HIS A 150 16.20 -8.31 -7.69
N CYS A 151 17.46 -8.07 -7.36
CA CYS A 151 18.20 -6.91 -7.85
C CYS A 151 18.33 -6.93 -9.39
N GLN A 152 18.62 -8.09 -9.98
CA GLN A 152 18.76 -8.25 -11.43
C GLN A 152 17.44 -8.00 -12.18
N VAL A 153 16.31 -8.46 -11.64
CA VAL A 153 14.98 -8.24 -12.24
C VAL A 153 14.54 -6.78 -12.12
N SER A 154 15.00 -6.06 -11.09
CA SER A 154 14.62 -4.66 -10.86
C SER A 154 15.34 -3.62 -11.74
N LYS A 155 16.33 -4.03 -12.54
CA LYS A 155 17.06 -3.12 -13.42
C LYS A 155 16.19 -2.74 -14.65
N PRO A 156 16.16 -1.46 -15.06
CA PRO A 156 15.44 -1.03 -16.25
C PRO A 156 16.05 -1.58 -17.54
#